data_AF-A0A660SAR4-F1
#
_entry.id   AF-A0A660SAR4-F1
#
_cell.length_a   1.000
_cell.length_b   1.000
_cell.length_c   1.000
_cell.angle_alpha   90.00
_cell.angle_beta   90.00
_cell.angle_gamma   90.00
#
_symmetry.space_group_name_H-M   'P 1'
#
loop_
_entity.id
_entity.type
_entity.pdbx_description
1 polymer ?
#
loop_
_entity_poly.entity_id
_entity_poly.type
_entity_poly.pdbx_seq_one_letter_code
_entity_poly.pdbx_strand_id
1 'polypeptide(L)'
;MKKFIIIFLIVLSFVSCSKKTEETYTKTIPNLPKKAKVLSDLVKLRTSLNSYKIQHNDSLPSSLSDFKLELYYKTDEYYVENGTVKSKHFPSL
;
A
#
# COMPACT_ATOMS: atom_id res chain seq x y z
N MET A 1 52.73 14.81 -28.44
CA MET A 1 51.27 14.96 -28.26
C MET A 1 50.44 13.77 -28.78
N LYS A 2 51.00 12.55 -28.89
CA LYS A 2 50.23 11.34 -29.30
C LYS A 2 49.79 10.45 -28.13
N LYS A 3 50.44 10.58 -26.95
CA LYS A 3 50.13 9.79 -25.75
C LYS A 3 48.87 10.23 -24.99
N PHE A 4 48.44 11.49 -25.15
CA PHE A 4 47.23 12.01 -24.51
C PHE A 4 45.92 11.53 -25.18
N ILE A 5 45.96 11.22 -26.48
CA ILE A 5 44.78 10.76 -27.23
C ILE A 5 44.32 9.37 -26.78
N ILE A 6 45.27 8.52 -26.36
CA ILE A 6 44.98 7.15 -25.91
C ILE A 6 44.25 7.14 -24.55
N ILE A 7 44.57 8.10 -23.67
CA ILE A 7 43.93 8.24 -22.35
C ILE A 7 42.49 8.72 -22.51
N PHE A 8 42.22 9.63 -23.46
CA PHE A 8 40.86 10.10 -23.74
C PHE A 8 39.97 8.98 -24.30
N LEU A 9 40.52 8.08 -25.12
CA LEU A 9 39.78 6.97 -25.72
C LEU A 9 39.34 5.91 -24.68
N ILE A 10 40.13 5.69 -23.61
CA ILE A 10 39.84 4.70 -22.57
C ILE A 10 38.72 5.16 -21.62
N VAL A 11 38.58 6.48 -21.41
CA VAL A 11 37.53 7.04 -20.54
C VAL A 11 36.14 6.91 -21.17
N LEU A 12 36.02 6.93 -22.50
CA LEU A 12 34.75 6.74 -23.20
C LEU A 12 34.18 5.32 -23.11
N SER A 13 35.00 4.31 -22.78
CA SER A 13 34.58 2.91 -22.66
C SER A 13 33.69 2.63 -21.45
N PHE A 14 33.65 3.53 -20.46
CA PHE A 14 32.91 3.32 -19.20
C PHE A 14 31.47 3.90 -19.21
N VAL A 15 31.00 4.45 -20.33
CA VAL A 15 29.66 5.07 -20.42
C VAL A 15 28.57 4.09 -20.92
N SER A 16 28.89 2.81 -21.12
CA SER A 16 27.87 1.79 -21.41
C SER A 16 27.24 1.27 -20.12
N CYS A 17 26.55 2.16 -19.41
CA CYS A 17 25.74 1.82 -18.25
C CYS A 17 24.44 1.16 -18.73
N SER A 18 24.27 -0.11 -18.35
CA SER A 18 23.17 -0.98 -18.74
C SER A 18 21.81 -0.36 -18.37
N LYS A 19 21.01 0.01 -19.39
CA LYS A 19 19.60 0.34 -19.19
C LYS A 19 18.81 -0.94 -18.91
N LYS A 20 18.60 -1.24 -17.63
CA LYS A 20 17.59 -2.18 -17.14
C LYS A 20 16.72 -1.51 -16.06
N THR A 21 16.04 -0.40 -16.39
CA THR A 21 15.32 0.36 -15.35
C THR A 21 14.08 1.13 -15.83
N GLU A 22 13.42 0.77 -16.94
CA GLU A 22 12.21 1.50 -17.37
C GLU A 22 10.89 0.70 -17.32
N GLU A 23 10.90 -0.63 -17.28
CA GLU A 23 9.64 -1.40 -17.35
C GLU A 23 8.93 -1.64 -16.02
N THR A 24 9.60 -1.46 -14.88
CA THR A 24 9.00 -1.76 -13.56
C THR A 24 8.15 -0.61 -13.00
N TYR A 25 8.40 0.63 -13.41
CA TYR A 25 7.73 1.80 -12.84
C TYR A 25 6.28 1.94 -13.32
N THR A 26 5.97 1.58 -14.57
CA THR A 26 4.63 1.80 -15.14
C THR A 26 3.56 0.85 -14.60
N LYS A 27 3.91 -0.37 -14.20
CA LYS A 27 2.95 -1.37 -13.66
C LYS A 27 2.66 -1.24 -12.17
N THR A 28 3.56 -0.62 -11.41
CA THR A 28 3.46 -0.56 -9.93
C THR A 28 2.60 0.63 -9.44
N ILE A 29 2.51 1.69 -10.25
CA ILE A 29 1.80 2.94 -9.93
C ILE A 29 0.26 2.80 -9.87
N PRO A 30 -0.46 2.06 -10.74
CA PRO A 30 -1.92 2.13 -10.77
C PRO A 30 -2.63 1.53 -9.54
N ASN A 31 -1.98 0.66 -8.76
CA ASN A 31 -2.58 0.04 -7.57
C ASN A 31 -2.26 0.75 -6.25
N LEU A 32 -1.24 1.61 -6.22
CA LEU A 32 -0.88 2.38 -5.02
C LEU A 32 -2.05 3.22 -4.47
N PRO A 33 -2.81 3.95 -5.32
CA PRO A 33 -3.94 4.74 -4.87
C PRO A 33 -5.05 3.89 -4.24
N LYS A 34 -5.31 2.70 -4.79
CA LYS A 34 -6.34 1.79 -4.26
C LYS A 34 -5.93 1.24 -2.89
N LYS A 35 -4.68 0.78 -2.78
CA LYS A 35 -4.14 0.26 -1.51
C LYS A 35 -4.16 1.32 -0.42
N ALA A 36 -3.79 2.56 -0.74
CA ALA A 36 -3.83 3.68 0.21
C ALA A 36 -5.25 3.98 0.71
N LYS A 37 -6.25 3.94 -0.18
CA LYS A 37 -7.66 4.11 0.20
C LYS A 37 -8.16 2.99 1.11
N VAL A 38 -7.83 1.74 0.81
CA VAL A 38 -8.18 0.61 1.69
C VAL A 38 -7.49 0.72 3.05
N LEU A 39 -6.24 1.16 3.09
CA LEU A 39 -5.55 1.40 4.36
C LEU A 39 -6.27 2.49 5.18
N SER A 40 -6.72 3.57 4.54
CA SER A 40 -7.50 4.62 5.21
C SER A 40 -8.82 4.07 5.78
N ASP A 41 -9.55 3.26 5.01
CA ASP A 41 -10.77 2.59 5.48
C ASP A 41 -10.48 1.67 6.68
N LEU A 42 -9.43 0.86 6.62
CA LEU A 42 -9.01 -0.03 7.70
C LEU A 42 -8.66 0.75 8.98
N VAL A 43 -7.98 1.89 8.87
CA VAL A 43 -7.69 2.75 10.02
C VAL A 43 -8.99 3.22 10.66
N LYS A 44 -9.92 3.78 9.88
CA LYS A 44 -11.23 4.23 10.40
C LYS A 44 -11.98 3.10 11.11
N LEU A 45 -12.11 1.95 10.44
CA LEU A 45 -12.82 0.79 10.98
C LEU A 45 -12.17 0.21 12.24
N ARG A 46 -10.83 0.06 12.26
CA ARG A 46 -10.10 -0.44 13.43
C ARG A 46 -10.21 0.53 14.61
N THR A 47 -10.12 1.83 14.37
CA THR A 47 -10.32 2.85 15.41
C THR A 47 -11.73 2.79 15.98
N SER A 48 -12.77 2.76 15.12
CA SER A 48 -14.16 2.64 15.57
C SER A 48 -14.43 1.34 16.33
N LEU A 49 -13.89 0.22 15.85
CA LEU A 49 -14.00 -1.07 16.54
C LEU A 49 -13.36 -1.02 17.92
N ASN A 50 -12.17 -0.44 18.04
CA ASN A 50 -11.49 -0.31 19.32
C ASN A 50 -12.26 0.59 20.29
N SER A 51 -12.78 1.73 19.80
CA SER A 51 -13.65 2.60 20.59
C SER A 51 -14.93 1.89 21.06
N TYR A 52 -15.53 1.04 20.22
CA TYR A 52 -16.69 0.24 20.57
C TYR A 52 -16.35 -0.77 21.67
N LYS A 53 -15.24 -1.51 21.52
CA LYS A 53 -14.78 -2.47 22.53
C LYS A 53 -14.59 -1.81 23.90
N ILE A 54 -13.99 -0.62 23.95
CA ILE A 54 -13.81 0.14 25.19
C ILE A 54 -15.17 0.49 25.83
N GLN A 55 -16.18 0.84 25.03
CA GLN A 55 -17.51 1.23 25.51
C GLN A 55 -18.39 0.04 25.90
N HIS A 56 -18.09 -1.15 25.38
CA HIS A 56 -18.93 -2.34 25.51
C HIS A 56 -18.20 -3.54 26.14
N ASN A 57 -17.26 -3.28 27.06
CA ASN A 57 -16.54 -4.31 27.82
C ASN A 57 -15.90 -5.39 26.92
N ASP A 58 -15.12 -4.95 25.93
CA ASP A 58 -14.46 -5.78 24.92
C ASP A 58 -15.38 -6.57 23.96
N SER A 59 -16.70 -6.33 24.01
CA SER A 59 -17.64 -6.91 23.07
C SER A 59 -17.42 -6.40 21.64
N LEU A 60 -17.76 -7.23 20.65
CA LEU A 60 -17.76 -6.85 19.24
C LEU A 60 -19.16 -6.35 18.82
N PRO A 61 -19.26 -5.42 17.85
CA PRO A 61 -20.54 -5.04 17.27
C PRO A 61 -21.15 -6.20 16.50
N SER A 62 -22.46 -6.18 16.30
CA SER A 62 -23.15 -7.18 15.47
C SER A 62 -22.74 -7.06 14.00
N SER A 63 -22.46 -5.85 13.53
CA SER A 63 -21.97 -5.60 12.18
C SER A 63 -21.04 -4.39 12.12
N LEU A 64 -20.06 -4.41 11.21
CA LEU A 64 -19.24 -3.22 10.91
C LEU A 64 -20.08 -2.07 10.31
N SER A 65 -21.27 -2.36 9.77
CA SER A 65 -22.20 -1.34 9.25
C SER A 65 -22.73 -0.40 10.34
N ASP A 66 -22.69 -0.84 11.60
CA ASP A 66 -23.21 -0.08 12.74
C ASP A 66 -22.44 1.23 12.95
N PHE A 67 -21.20 1.30 12.48
CA PHE A 67 -20.36 2.50 12.57
C PHE A 67 -20.73 3.62 11.60
N LYS A 68 -21.58 3.37 10.60
CA LYS A 68 -22.05 4.36 9.61
C LYS A 68 -20.92 5.21 9.00
N LEU A 69 -19.78 4.57 8.72
CA LEU A 69 -18.59 5.23 8.18
C LEU A 69 -18.69 5.40 6.66
N GLU A 70 -18.18 6.53 6.16
CA GLU A 70 -17.92 6.69 4.73
C GLU A 70 -16.60 5.99 4.37
N LEU A 71 -16.74 4.90 3.62
CA LEU A 71 -15.67 4.02 3.19
C LEU A 71 -15.52 4.05 1.67
N TYR A 72 -14.31 3.83 1.17
CA TYR A 72 -14.04 3.72 -0.26
C TYR A 72 -14.70 2.48 -0.89
N TYR A 73 -14.67 1.35 -0.19
CA TYR A 73 -15.45 0.16 -0.54
C TYR A 73 -16.63 -0.03 0.41
N LYS A 74 -17.64 -0.80 -0.04
CA LYS A 74 -18.78 -1.15 0.80
C LYS A 74 -18.33 -1.93 2.04
N THR A 75 -19.08 -1.81 3.13
CA THR A 75 -18.71 -2.40 4.42
C THR A 75 -18.60 -3.93 4.38
N ASP A 76 -19.35 -4.60 3.51
CA ASP A 76 -19.29 -6.05 3.29
C ASP A 76 -17.98 -6.52 2.64
N GLU A 77 -17.15 -5.61 2.12
CA GLU A 77 -15.79 -5.90 1.64
C GLU A 77 -14.76 -5.99 2.79
N TYR A 78 -15.21 -5.79 4.04
CA TYR A 78 -14.43 -5.87 5.25
C TYR A 78 -15.01 -6.91 6.22
N TYR A 79 -14.15 -7.53 7.02
CA TYR A 79 -14.55 -8.54 8.00
C TYR A 79 -13.68 -8.48 9.24
N VAL A 80 -14.18 -9.00 10.36
CA VAL A 80 -13.41 -9.11 11.60
C VAL A 80 -12.79 -10.50 11.67
N GLU A 81 -11.48 -10.57 11.87
CA GLU A 81 -10.75 -11.79 12.15
C GLU A 81 -9.84 -11.55 13.35
N ASN A 82 -9.90 -12.44 14.35
CA ASN A 82 -9.10 -12.33 15.59
C ASN A 82 -9.23 -10.96 16.29
N GLY A 83 -10.42 -10.36 16.25
CA GLY A 83 -10.71 -9.07 16.88
C GLY A 83 -10.14 -7.85 16.14
N THR A 84 -9.63 -8.01 14.91
CA THR A 84 -9.20 -6.91 14.06
C THR A 84 -9.94 -6.90 12.73
N VAL A 85 -10.10 -5.72 12.13
CA VAL A 85 -10.74 -5.57 10.83
C VAL A 85 -9.75 -5.85 9.70
N LYS A 86 -10.15 -6.64 8.71
CA LYS A 86 -9.40 -6.98 7.50
C LYS A 86 -10.21 -6.68 6.24
N SER A 87 -9.51 -6.53 5.11
CA SER A 87 -10.10 -6.29 3.79
C SER A 87 -10.09 -7.56 2.95
N LYS A 88 -11.16 -7.81 2.18
CA LYS A 88 -11.22 -8.88 1.18
C LYS A 88 -10.30 -8.60 -0.02
N HIS A 89 -10.14 -7.34 -0.39
CA HIS A 89 -9.29 -6.93 -1.53
C HIS A 89 -7.80 -6.98 -1.21
N PHE A 90 -7.43 -6.75 0.06
CA PHE A 90 -6.03 -6.76 0.50
C PHE A 90 -5.89 -7.52 1.84
N PRO A 91 -5.95 -8.87 1.83
CA PRO A 91 -5.95 -9.69 3.05
C PRO A 91 -4.66 -9.62 3.87
N SER A 92 -3.57 -9.11 3.29
CA SER A 92 -2.26 -8.96 3.94
C SER A 92 -2.08 -7.65 4.71
N LEU A 93 -3.11 -6.79 4.77
CA LEU A 93 -3.12 -5.52 5.52
C LEU A 93 -3.77 -5.62 6.91
#